data_AF-A0A0B1SQU2-F1
#
_entry.id   AF-A0A0B1SQU2-F1
#
_cell.length_a   1.000
_cell.length_b   1.000
_cell.length_c   1.000
_cell.angle_alpha   90.00
_cell.angle_beta   90.00
_cell.angle_gamma   90.00
#
_symmetry.space_group_name_H-M   'P 1'
#
loop_
_entity.id
_entity.type
_entity.pdbx_description
1 polymer ?
#
loop_
_entity_poly.entity_id
_entity_poly.type
_entity_poly.pdbx_seq_one_letter_code
_entity_poly.pdbx_strand_id
1 'polypeptide(L)'
;MPLKRITFSGRLRAKETDEVWKIVTRGVICMTLDIIITLAVSIALFYMFAGYVVSPYERPLPCNDDSIKQPFKPNTVRMKQLLAVALGTPFFIICFVEALVYWNSEGPNRLANYFVTSTILYLKYELTFALCVFLMEYLKCTFGRLRPHFLAACQPDWSRMDCTGRDSIPASATYCMNDVRRVRTARTSFPSGHTAAAFHVLLFLGLYLTRMARITGIPSLYKTRNVLLSIFTIWTAFTAITRVTDYWHYPTDVLGGIALAALCVLPAFGWQWKTHEDVYGPRQLERQQIFLQSFIWTASILQLSSRSMSEKHLSLKEARESFESLINKVKKREEFIDWIHNTYCEGDECAKPLFVTDAISKLREISNHIRAKLPDGTVKSEKIRWPTSGHDADCEERNTVHVDCFLYDDYSMEEMFKKGKLQRRYCFDCGSRNVKDLNFISHSMAHCQLEFMFTQLVPLKSQPEGFRVLDIGSRLGAVVFAASLYGCGRATVTGVELNEEFVKLQEKIIKEFSLQNIDIVHADVRDRADLVSEADMIIMNNVFSFFMDPDEQAACFEFIHKNAKNGCFIVHNPEIETVFAHLKLTFKTEEWLERISTEDDCDMFANGDKDVLSDCRMLGFYRVR
;
A
#
# COMPACT_ATOMS: atom_id res chain seq x y z
N MET A 1 -0.56 0.37 -21.40
CA MET A 1 -0.59 -1.04 -20.95
C MET A 1 0.42 -1.22 -19.82
N PRO A 2 0.09 -1.93 -18.72
CA PRO A 2 1.06 -2.19 -17.66
C PRO A 2 2.21 -3.06 -18.17
N LEU A 3 3.46 -2.72 -17.84
CA LEU A 3 4.69 -3.48 -18.18
C LEU A 3 4.55 -4.98 -17.89
N LYS A 4 3.77 -5.33 -16.85
CA LYS A 4 3.44 -6.71 -16.44
C LYS A 4 2.79 -7.57 -17.54
N ARG A 5 2.18 -6.99 -18.59
CA ARG A 5 1.61 -7.77 -19.72
C ARG A 5 2.55 -7.90 -20.93
N ILE A 6 3.62 -7.10 -20.97
CA ILE A 6 4.52 -6.97 -22.11
C ILE A 6 5.69 -7.95 -21.99
N THR A 7 6.24 -8.11 -20.79
CA THR A 7 7.41 -8.97 -20.52
C THR A 7 7.06 -10.45 -20.52
N PHE A 8 8.01 -11.31 -20.91
CA PHE A 8 7.85 -12.77 -20.83
C PHE A 8 7.66 -13.21 -19.39
N SER A 9 8.43 -12.65 -18.45
CA SER A 9 8.26 -12.88 -17.02
C SER A 9 6.89 -12.42 -16.54
N GLY A 10 6.34 -11.32 -17.06
CA GLY A 10 5.01 -10.83 -16.70
C GLY A 10 3.85 -11.73 -17.17
N ARG A 11 4.08 -12.53 -18.21
CA ARG A 11 3.15 -13.56 -18.70
C ARG A 11 3.31 -14.91 -18.00
N LEU A 12 4.28 -15.02 -17.08
CA LEU A 12 4.51 -16.23 -16.29
C LEU A 12 3.29 -16.48 -15.41
N ARG A 13 2.52 -17.53 -15.73
CA ARG A 13 1.39 -17.99 -14.91
C ARG A 13 1.80 -19.29 -14.23
N ALA A 14 1.93 -19.26 -12.90
CA ALA A 14 2.06 -20.49 -12.14
C ALA A 14 0.68 -21.14 -12.02
N LYS A 15 0.60 -22.46 -12.27
CA LYS A 15 -0.53 -23.29 -11.87
C LYS A 15 -0.18 -23.88 -10.51
N GLU A 16 -1.15 -24.00 -9.60
CA GLU A 16 -0.97 -24.59 -8.27
C GLU A 16 -0.40 -26.01 -8.29
N THR A 17 -0.52 -26.72 -9.42
CA THR A 17 -0.03 -28.09 -9.64
C THR A 17 1.34 -28.19 -10.31
N ASP A 18 1.98 -27.07 -10.67
CA ASP A 18 3.30 -27.11 -11.33
C ASP A 18 4.42 -27.37 -10.30
N GLU A 19 5.25 -28.38 -10.58
CA GLU A 19 6.50 -28.67 -9.84
C GLU A 19 7.40 -27.42 -9.72
N VAL A 20 7.96 -27.19 -8.54
CA VAL A 20 8.78 -26.00 -8.22
C VAL A 20 9.92 -25.81 -9.23
N TRP A 21 10.61 -26.87 -9.62
CA TRP A 21 11.70 -26.82 -10.61
C TRP A 21 11.23 -26.28 -11.98
N LYS A 22 10.00 -26.61 -12.42
CA LYS A 22 9.45 -26.11 -13.68
C LYS A 22 9.18 -24.61 -13.62
N ILE A 23 8.70 -24.11 -12.48
CA ILE A 23 8.46 -22.68 -12.24
C ILE A 23 9.79 -21.92 -12.23
N VAL A 24 10.81 -22.42 -11.51
CA VAL A 24 12.16 -21.82 -11.50
C VAL A 24 12.76 -21.79 -12.90
N THR A 25 12.75 -22.91 -13.61
CA THR A 25 13.35 -23.01 -14.95
C THR A 25 12.69 -22.04 -15.92
N ARG A 26 11.35 -21.99 -15.95
CA ARG A 26 10.62 -21.03 -16.78
C ARG A 26 10.89 -19.58 -16.38
N GLY A 27 10.89 -19.29 -15.07
CA GLY A 27 11.15 -17.95 -14.54
C GLY A 27 12.53 -17.43 -14.93
N VAL A 28 13.57 -18.26 -14.79
CA VAL A 28 14.94 -17.92 -15.21
C VAL A 28 15.00 -17.68 -16.71
N ILE A 29 14.44 -18.57 -17.54
CA ILE A 29 14.44 -18.41 -19.00
C ILE A 29 13.73 -17.11 -19.40
N CYS A 30 12.52 -16.85 -18.89
CA CYS A 30 11.76 -15.65 -19.21
C CYS A 30 12.50 -14.37 -18.79
N MET A 31 13.05 -14.34 -17.57
CA MET A 31 13.82 -13.19 -17.06
C MET A 31 15.08 -12.94 -17.90
N THR A 32 15.83 -14.00 -18.24
CA THR A 32 17.02 -13.88 -19.09
C THR A 32 16.65 -13.37 -20.48
N LEU A 33 15.55 -13.84 -21.08
CA LEU A 33 15.09 -13.36 -22.38
C LEU A 33 14.69 -11.88 -22.33
N ASP A 34 13.90 -11.48 -21.33
CA ASP A 34 13.50 -10.08 -21.15
C ASP A 34 14.73 -9.15 -21.04
N ILE A 35 15.74 -9.56 -20.26
CA ILE A 35 16.98 -8.78 -20.07
C ILE A 35 17.81 -8.72 -21.36
N ILE A 36 18.02 -9.86 -22.03
CA ILE A 36 18.81 -9.91 -23.28
C ILE A 36 18.15 -9.06 -24.36
N ILE A 37 16.83 -9.13 -24.52
CA ILE A 37 16.10 -8.33 -25.51
C ILE A 37 16.24 -6.85 -25.19
N THR A 38 16.04 -6.45 -23.94
CA THR A 38 16.15 -5.04 -23.53
C THR A 38 17.56 -4.50 -23.74
N LEU A 39 18.59 -5.27 -23.40
CA LEU A 39 19.99 -4.89 -23.61
C LEU A 39 20.31 -4.79 -25.11
N ALA A 40 19.89 -5.78 -25.90
CA ALA A 40 20.14 -5.81 -27.34
C ALA A 40 19.48 -4.63 -28.05
N VAL A 41 18.22 -4.31 -27.71
CA VAL A 41 17.51 -3.14 -28.24
C VAL A 41 18.20 -1.86 -27.81
N SER A 42 18.56 -1.72 -26.54
CA SER A 42 19.25 -0.52 -26.02
C SER A 42 20.60 -0.30 -26.71
N ILE A 43 21.39 -1.36 -26.90
CA ILE A 43 22.68 -1.32 -27.58
C ILE A 43 22.51 -0.98 -29.07
N ALA A 44 21.55 -1.60 -29.75
CA ALA A 44 21.27 -1.31 -31.15
C ALA A 44 20.84 0.15 -31.35
N LEU A 45 19.92 0.65 -30.52
CA LEU A 45 19.51 2.05 -30.53
C LEU A 45 20.68 2.99 -30.23
N PHE A 46 21.57 2.62 -29.29
CA PHE A 46 22.73 3.43 -28.96
C PHE A 46 23.70 3.55 -30.15
N TYR A 47 24.01 2.45 -30.83
CA TYR A 47 24.89 2.48 -32.01
C TYR A 47 24.25 3.24 -33.18
N MET A 48 22.94 3.12 -33.38
CA MET A 48 22.22 3.93 -34.37
C MET A 48 22.32 5.44 -34.03
N PHE A 49 22.16 5.79 -32.76
CA PHE A 49 22.22 7.18 -32.29
C PHE A 49 23.63 7.79 -32.38
N ALA A 50 24.63 7.14 -31.79
CA ALA A 50 26.01 7.65 -31.67
C ALA A 50 26.78 7.67 -33.00
N GLY A 51 26.31 6.92 -34.01
CA GLY A 51 26.95 6.81 -35.33
C GLY A 51 26.34 7.70 -36.40
N TYR A 52 25.02 7.87 -36.42
CA TYR A 52 24.30 8.50 -37.53
C TYR A 52 23.64 9.83 -37.18
N VAL A 53 23.22 10.02 -35.93
CA VAL A 53 22.36 11.15 -35.55
C VAL A 53 23.17 12.29 -34.96
N VAL A 54 24.25 11.99 -34.24
CA VAL A 54 25.02 13.00 -33.50
C VAL A 54 26.51 12.88 -33.77
N SER A 55 27.10 13.90 -34.39
CA SER A 55 28.55 14.04 -34.56
C SER A 55 29.13 14.95 -33.47
N PRO A 56 30.33 14.66 -32.93
CA PRO A 56 30.97 15.52 -31.95
C PRO A 56 31.21 16.92 -32.50
N TYR A 57 30.80 17.95 -31.77
CA TYR A 57 31.11 19.34 -32.08
C TYR A 57 32.62 19.56 -31.99
N GLU A 58 33.22 20.00 -33.09
CA GLU A 58 34.63 20.27 -33.14
C GLU A 58 34.93 21.74 -32.78
N ARG A 59 35.22 21.98 -31.51
CA ARG A 59 35.66 23.30 -31.04
C ARG A 59 37.07 23.70 -31.54
N PRO A 60 37.35 25.00 -31.74
CA PRO A 60 38.69 25.50 -31.99
C PRO A 60 39.68 25.09 -30.90
N LEU A 61 40.95 24.85 -31.28
CA LEU A 61 42.05 24.54 -30.38
C LEU A 61 42.64 25.85 -29.81
N PRO A 62 42.53 26.12 -28.50
CA PRO A 62 43.16 27.30 -27.90
C PRO A 62 44.69 27.22 -27.95
N CYS A 63 45.35 28.32 -28.31
CA CYS A 63 46.82 28.37 -28.43
C CYS A 63 47.54 28.44 -27.08
N ASN A 64 46.96 29.16 -26.11
CA ASN A 64 47.55 29.42 -24.80
C ASN A 64 46.72 28.80 -23.66
N ASP A 65 46.40 27.51 -23.76
CA ASP A 65 45.68 26.78 -22.71
C ASP A 65 46.55 25.67 -22.11
N ASP A 66 47.05 25.90 -20.89
CA ASP A 66 47.85 24.91 -20.15
C ASP A 66 46.99 23.76 -19.60
N SER A 67 45.68 23.93 -19.51
CA SER A 67 44.78 22.95 -18.92
C SER A 67 44.64 21.67 -19.75
N ILE A 68 44.99 21.73 -21.05
CA ILE A 68 44.94 20.62 -22.02
C ILE A 68 46.31 19.95 -22.28
N LYS A 69 47.34 20.34 -21.53
CA LYS A 69 48.73 19.88 -21.67
C LYS A 69 49.11 18.69 -20.76
N GLN A 70 48.16 18.13 -20.01
CA GLN A 70 48.44 17.04 -19.07
C GLN A 70 48.91 15.76 -19.81
N PRO A 71 49.74 14.91 -19.18
CA PRO A 71 50.20 13.68 -19.80
C PRO A 71 49.06 12.66 -19.95
N PHE A 72 49.13 11.85 -21.01
CA PHE A 72 48.19 10.74 -21.19
C PHE A 72 48.49 9.62 -20.19
N LYS A 73 47.51 9.31 -19.32
CA LYS A 73 47.56 8.19 -18.38
C LYS A 73 46.50 7.13 -18.74
N PRO A 74 46.79 5.83 -18.55
CA PRO A 74 45.77 4.79 -18.71
C PRO A 74 44.65 4.98 -17.67
N ASN A 75 43.42 4.58 -18.02
CA ASN A 75 42.30 4.63 -17.07
C ASN A 75 42.53 3.62 -15.94
N THR A 76 42.52 4.11 -14.69
CA THR A 76 42.58 3.27 -13.49
C THR A 76 41.36 2.34 -13.41
N VAL A 77 40.15 2.88 -13.70
CA VAL A 77 38.92 2.08 -13.80
C VAL A 77 38.58 1.92 -15.28
N ARG A 78 38.70 0.70 -15.82
CA ARG A 78 38.41 0.44 -17.23
C ARG A 78 36.90 0.45 -17.48
N MET A 79 36.49 0.94 -18.65
CA MET A 79 35.07 0.99 -19.04
C MET A 79 34.35 -0.38 -18.94
N LYS A 80 35.00 -1.47 -19.36
CA LYS A 80 34.43 -2.82 -19.27
C LYS A 80 34.15 -3.23 -17.81
N GLN A 81 35.08 -2.91 -16.90
CA GLN A 81 34.92 -3.20 -15.47
C GLN A 81 33.80 -2.35 -14.87
N LEU A 82 33.77 -1.06 -15.23
CA LEU A 82 32.70 -0.15 -14.80
C LEU A 82 31.32 -0.65 -15.22
N LEU A 83 31.14 -1.02 -16.51
CA LEU A 83 29.85 -1.51 -17.01
C LEU A 83 29.46 -2.84 -16.39
N ALA A 84 30.41 -3.76 -16.21
CA ALA A 84 30.15 -5.03 -15.53
C ALA A 84 29.65 -4.81 -14.10
N VAL A 85 30.26 -3.89 -13.35
CA VAL A 85 29.81 -3.52 -12.00
C VAL A 85 28.45 -2.82 -12.08
N ALA A 86 28.31 -1.80 -12.93
CA ALA A 86 27.13 -0.95 -12.97
C ALA A 86 25.87 -1.62 -13.49
N LEU A 87 25.99 -2.63 -14.35
CA LEU A 87 24.84 -3.41 -14.86
C LEU A 87 24.65 -4.71 -14.09
N GLY A 88 25.73 -5.39 -13.73
CA GLY A 88 25.67 -6.69 -13.06
C GLY A 88 25.28 -6.59 -11.58
N THR A 89 25.88 -5.67 -10.83
CA THR A 89 25.63 -5.64 -9.38
C THR A 89 24.20 -5.27 -9.00
N PRO A 90 23.51 -4.30 -9.65
CA PRO A 90 22.11 -4.02 -9.32
C PRO A 90 21.20 -5.21 -9.60
N PHE A 91 21.45 -6.00 -10.65
CA PHE A 91 20.71 -7.22 -10.92
C PHE A 91 20.77 -8.20 -9.73
N PHE A 92 21.99 -8.54 -9.29
CA PHE A 92 22.17 -9.47 -8.18
C PHE A 92 21.61 -8.92 -6.86
N ILE A 93 21.77 -7.63 -6.61
CA ILE A 93 21.24 -6.99 -5.39
C ILE A 93 19.70 -7.00 -5.41
N ILE A 94 19.06 -6.67 -6.53
CA ILE A 94 17.59 -6.76 -6.66
C ILE A 94 17.15 -8.20 -6.44
N CYS A 95 17.75 -9.18 -7.13
CA CYS A 95 17.38 -10.59 -6.98
C CYS A 95 17.53 -11.06 -5.52
N PHE A 96 18.56 -10.61 -4.81
CA PHE A 96 18.78 -10.92 -3.40
C PHE A 96 17.77 -10.25 -2.47
N VAL A 97 17.53 -8.94 -2.63
CA VAL A 97 16.58 -8.18 -1.80
C VAL A 97 15.17 -8.69 -2.02
N GLU A 98 14.77 -8.91 -3.26
CA GLU A 98 13.46 -9.49 -3.57
C GLU A 98 13.36 -10.90 -3.00
N ALA A 99 14.41 -11.73 -3.04
CA ALA A 99 14.37 -13.06 -2.42
C ALA A 99 14.16 -12.96 -0.91
N LEU A 100 14.81 -12.01 -0.23
CA LEU A 100 14.59 -11.76 1.20
C LEU A 100 13.16 -11.29 1.49
N VAL A 101 12.60 -10.39 0.68
CA VAL A 101 11.23 -9.91 0.86
C VAL A 101 10.24 -11.05 0.64
N TYR A 102 10.35 -11.77 -0.48
CA TYR A 102 9.49 -12.91 -0.77
C TYR A 102 9.65 -14.02 0.26
N TRP A 103 10.82 -14.20 0.90
CA TRP A 103 11.04 -15.19 1.95
C TRP A 103 10.31 -14.83 3.26
N ASN A 104 10.31 -13.54 3.62
CA ASN A 104 9.73 -13.01 4.86
C ASN A 104 8.30 -12.46 4.67
N SER A 105 7.58 -12.93 3.65
CA SER A 105 6.23 -12.46 3.31
C SER A 105 5.42 -13.59 2.72
N GLU A 106 4.12 -13.55 2.96
CA GLU A 106 3.15 -14.52 2.45
C GLU A 106 2.46 -13.98 1.21
N GLY A 107 1.83 -14.86 0.43
CA GLY A 107 1.12 -14.44 -0.77
C GLY A 107 1.00 -15.57 -1.79
N PRO A 108 0.06 -15.44 -2.75
CA PRO A 108 -0.11 -16.42 -3.79
C PRO A 108 1.05 -16.38 -4.80
N ASN A 109 1.40 -17.53 -5.37
CA ASN A 109 2.35 -17.64 -6.48
C ASN A 109 3.72 -16.96 -6.22
N ARG A 110 4.22 -16.98 -4.96
CA ARG A 110 5.45 -16.27 -4.52
C ARG A 110 6.61 -16.39 -5.49
N LEU A 111 6.92 -17.60 -5.95
CA LEU A 111 8.06 -17.84 -6.83
C LEU A 111 7.88 -17.19 -8.21
N ALA A 112 6.68 -17.27 -8.79
CA ALA A 112 6.39 -16.62 -10.08
C ALA A 112 6.41 -15.10 -9.95
N ASN A 113 5.77 -14.58 -8.90
CA ASN A 113 5.74 -13.15 -8.61
C ASN A 113 7.14 -12.59 -8.28
N TYR A 114 8.03 -13.37 -7.66
CA TYR A 114 9.44 -13.04 -7.46
C TYR A 114 10.16 -12.76 -8.79
N PHE A 115 10.05 -13.67 -9.76
CA PHE A 115 10.68 -13.48 -11.08
C PHE A 115 10.08 -12.29 -11.82
N VAL A 116 8.75 -12.12 -11.77
CA VAL A 116 8.05 -10.97 -12.39
C VAL A 116 8.54 -9.66 -11.81
N THR A 117 8.53 -9.52 -10.49
CA THR A 117 8.92 -8.27 -9.80
C THR A 117 10.40 -7.97 -10.02
N SER A 118 11.28 -8.95 -9.83
CA SER A 118 12.73 -8.79 -10.01
C SER A 118 13.05 -8.36 -11.45
N THR A 119 12.39 -8.98 -12.44
CA THR A 119 12.54 -8.61 -13.85
C THR A 119 12.08 -7.17 -14.08
N ILE A 120 10.87 -6.79 -13.66
CA ILE A 120 10.33 -5.43 -13.90
C ILE A 120 11.20 -4.35 -13.24
N LEU A 121 11.68 -4.59 -12.02
CA LEU A 121 12.57 -3.66 -11.32
C LEU A 121 13.90 -3.48 -12.06
N TYR A 122 14.51 -4.58 -12.50
CA TYR A 122 15.78 -4.51 -13.20
C TYR A 122 15.64 -3.88 -14.59
N LEU A 123 14.57 -4.19 -15.34
CA LEU A 123 14.29 -3.54 -16.63
C LEU A 123 14.06 -2.03 -16.48
N LYS A 124 13.40 -1.59 -15.42
CA LYS A 124 13.27 -0.16 -15.10
C LYS A 124 14.64 0.48 -14.87
N TYR A 125 15.50 -0.16 -14.09
CA TYR A 125 16.86 0.30 -13.84
C TYR A 125 17.68 0.37 -15.15
N GLU A 126 17.58 -0.66 -15.99
CA GLU A 126 18.27 -0.73 -17.27
C GLU A 126 17.82 0.39 -18.21
N LEU A 127 16.52 0.65 -18.30
CA LEU A 127 15.96 1.73 -19.11
C LEU A 127 16.46 3.11 -18.64
N THR A 128 16.51 3.36 -17.33
CA THR A 128 17.05 4.62 -16.79
C THR A 128 18.55 4.74 -17.03
N PHE A 129 19.28 3.63 -16.96
CA PHE A 129 20.70 3.60 -17.24
C PHE A 129 20.97 3.87 -18.73
N ALA A 130 20.20 3.25 -19.62
CA ALA A 130 20.24 3.51 -21.05
C ALA A 130 19.97 4.98 -21.35
N LEU A 131 18.89 5.56 -20.79
CA LEU A 131 18.58 6.98 -20.91
C LEU A 131 19.77 7.87 -20.48
N CYS A 132 20.39 7.56 -19.35
CA CYS A 132 21.58 8.27 -18.86
C CYS A 132 22.73 8.18 -19.87
N VAL A 133 22.95 7.02 -20.50
CA VAL A 133 23.97 6.84 -21.54
C VAL A 133 23.66 7.63 -22.82
N PHE A 134 22.41 7.63 -23.29
CA PHE A 134 21.98 8.42 -24.45
C PHE A 134 22.17 9.92 -24.22
N LEU A 135 21.69 10.42 -23.07
CA LEU A 135 21.86 11.83 -22.70
C LEU A 135 23.33 12.19 -22.54
N MET A 136 24.14 11.31 -21.93
CA MET A 136 25.59 11.53 -21.81
C MET A 136 26.25 11.67 -23.18
N GLU A 137 25.95 10.77 -24.13
CA GLU A 137 26.54 10.79 -25.46
C GLU A 137 26.11 12.03 -26.25
N TYR A 138 24.82 12.39 -26.15
CA TYR A 138 24.30 13.63 -26.72
C TYR A 138 25.07 14.85 -26.19
N LEU A 139 25.14 15.01 -24.86
CA LEU A 139 25.81 16.15 -24.23
C LEU A 139 27.30 16.19 -24.57
N LYS A 140 27.98 15.03 -24.59
CA LYS A 140 29.39 14.95 -24.99
C LYS A 140 29.62 15.48 -26.40
N CYS A 141 28.75 15.10 -27.34
CA CYS A 141 28.85 15.58 -28.69
C CYS A 141 28.48 17.06 -28.80
N THR A 142 27.48 17.55 -28.07
CA THR A 142 27.07 18.96 -28.10
C THR A 142 28.13 19.89 -27.50
N PHE A 143 28.69 19.55 -26.34
CA PHE A 143 29.67 20.41 -25.67
C PHE A 143 31.07 20.34 -26.30
N GLY A 144 31.49 19.17 -26.80
CA GLY A 144 32.77 19.02 -27.50
C GLY A 144 34.00 19.47 -26.69
N ARG A 145 33.93 19.46 -25.34
CA ARG A 145 35.00 19.98 -24.48
C ARG A 145 36.25 19.09 -24.58
N LEU A 146 37.41 19.72 -24.81
CA LEU A 146 38.71 19.03 -24.83
C LEU A 146 39.05 18.47 -23.45
N ARG A 147 39.63 17.28 -23.39
CA ARG A 147 40.12 16.66 -22.14
C ARG A 147 41.42 17.31 -21.66
N PRO A 148 41.77 17.20 -20.36
CA PRO A 148 43.03 17.72 -19.85
C PRO A 148 44.29 17.16 -20.53
N HIS A 149 44.22 15.95 -21.09
CA HIS A 149 45.32 15.31 -21.81
C HIS A 149 45.22 15.43 -23.35
N PHE A 150 44.43 16.37 -23.87
CA PHE A 150 44.12 16.45 -25.30
C PHE A 150 45.37 16.59 -26.17
N LEU A 151 46.35 17.45 -25.83
CA LEU A 151 47.55 17.60 -26.65
C LEU A 151 48.41 16.34 -26.68
N ALA A 152 48.53 15.62 -25.56
CA ALA A 152 49.22 14.35 -25.49
C ALA A 152 48.53 13.27 -26.34
N ALA A 153 47.19 13.29 -26.42
CA ALA A 153 46.42 12.40 -27.27
C ALA A 153 46.46 12.78 -28.76
N CYS A 154 46.47 14.07 -29.09
CA CYS A 154 46.48 14.59 -30.46
C CYS A 154 47.85 14.48 -31.13
N GLN A 155 48.94 14.76 -30.40
CA GLN A 155 50.28 14.95 -30.97
C GLN A 155 50.23 15.95 -32.15
N PRO A 156 50.01 17.25 -31.86
CA PRO A 156 49.83 18.26 -32.89
C PRO A 156 51.09 18.44 -33.76
N ASP A 157 50.90 18.50 -35.08
CA ASP A 157 51.96 18.89 -36.03
C ASP A 157 52.08 20.42 -36.10
N TRP A 158 52.92 20.99 -35.24
CA TRP A 158 53.16 22.44 -35.18
C TRP A 158 53.77 23.03 -36.46
N SER A 159 54.29 22.21 -37.38
CA SER A 159 54.76 22.70 -38.68
C SER A 159 53.62 23.13 -39.61
N ARG A 160 52.41 22.62 -39.36
CA ARG A 160 51.19 22.90 -40.15
C ARG A 160 50.18 23.79 -39.41
N MET A 161 50.47 24.13 -38.16
CA MET A 161 49.58 24.85 -37.26
C MET A 161 50.25 26.13 -36.77
N ASP A 162 49.65 27.28 -37.07
CA ASP A 162 50.17 28.59 -36.68
C ASP A 162 49.34 29.23 -35.57
N CYS A 163 49.97 29.42 -34.41
CA CYS A 163 49.42 30.11 -33.25
C CYS A 163 49.89 31.57 -33.14
N THR A 164 50.66 32.07 -34.10
CA THR A 164 51.24 33.43 -34.04
C THR A 164 50.14 34.48 -34.20
N GLY A 165 49.90 35.28 -33.17
CA GLY A 165 48.89 36.35 -33.17
C GLY A 165 47.43 35.87 -33.18
N ARG A 166 47.14 34.60 -32.83
CA ARG A 166 45.77 34.05 -32.73
C ARG A 166 45.49 33.49 -31.34
N ASP A 167 44.27 33.69 -30.86
CA ASP A 167 43.82 33.10 -29.59
C ASP A 167 43.49 31.59 -29.71
N SER A 168 43.06 31.16 -30.91
CA SER A 168 42.74 29.75 -31.20
C SER A 168 42.90 29.38 -32.67
N ILE A 169 43.17 28.10 -32.93
CA ILE A 169 43.21 27.49 -34.26
C ILE A 169 41.83 26.88 -34.58
N PRO A 170 41.22 27.18 -35.74
CA PRO A 170 39.99 26.55 -36.18
C PRO A 170 40.08 25.02 -36.24
N ALA A 171 38.97 24.32 -36.00
CA ALA A 171 38.94 22.86 -36.05
C ALA A 171 39.41 22.29 -37.41
N SER A 172 39.01 22.93 -38.53
CA SER A 172 39.43 22.54 -39.88
C SER A 172 40.93 22.69 -40.16
N ALA A 173 41.64 23.47 -39.33
CA ALA A 173 43.08 23.69 -39.43
C ALA A 173 43.87 22.97 -38.32
N THR A 174 43.23 22.09 -37.55
CA THR A 174 43.89 21.31 -36.48
C THR A 174 44.40 19.98 -37.04
N TYR A 175 45.73 19.78 -37.03
CA TYR A 175 46.37 18.57 -37.54
C TYR A 175 46.97 17.73 -36.41
N CYS A 176 46.31 16.60 -36.09
CA CYS A 176 46.79 15.62 -35.11
C CYS A 176 47.51 14.47 -35.81
N MET A 177 48.68 14.06 -35.30
CA MET A 177 49.46 12.94 -35.85
C MET A 177 49.03 11.56 -35.32
N ASN A 178 48.34 11.53 -34.17
CA ASN A 178 47.92 10.29 -33.52
C ASN A 178 46.61 9.73 -34.13
N ASP A 179 46.25 8.51 -33.72
CA ASP A 179 45.06 7.80 -34.21
C ASP A 179 43.74 8.59 -34.05
N VAL A 180 42.94 8.64 -35.12
CA VAL A 180 41.69 9.41 -35.21
C VAL A 180 40.70 9.06 -34.09
N ARG A 181 40.64 7.80 -33.66
CA ARG A 181 39.73 7.37 -32.59
C ARG A 181 40.18 7.89 -31.23
N ARG A 182 41.49 7.91 -30.98
CA ARG A 182 42.07 8.48 -29.75
C ARG A 182 41.81 9.99 -29.69
N VAL A 183 41.99 10.70 -30.81
CA VAL A 183 41.70 12.14 -30.91
C VAL A 183 40.22 12.42 -30.68
N ARG A 184 39.31 11.70 -31.35
CA ARG A 184 37.86 11.85 -31.17
C ARG A 184 37.44 11.65 -29.70
N THR A 185 38.05 10.69 -29.01
CA THR A 185 37.79 10.44 -27.58
C THR A 185 38.31 11.59 -26.69
N ALA A 186 39.44 12.20 -27.06
CA ALA A 186 40.01 13.32 -26.33
C ALA A 186 39.23 14.63 -26.48
N ARG A 187 38.33 14.73 -27.46
CA ARG A 187 37.45 15.90 -27.70
C ARG A 187 36.11 15.85 -26.95
N THR A 188 35.85 14.80 -26.17
CA THR A 188 34.57 14.58 -25.48
C THR A 188 34.77 14.41 -23.97
N SER A 189 35.07 15.52 -23.28
CA SER A 189 35.31 15.53 -21.82
C SER A 189 34.03 15.68 -21.00
N PHE A 190 33.15 16.63 -21.32
CA PHE A 190 31.97 16.92 -20.49
C PHE A 190 30.71 16.23 -21.03
N PRO A 191 29.88 15.59 -20.19
CA PRO A 191 30.11 15.24 -18.78
C PRO A 191 30.93 13.93 -18.61
N SER A 192 31.40 13.66 -17.40
CA SER A 192 32.12 12.42 -17.06
C SER A 192 31.19 11.21 -17.05
N GLY A 193 31.32 10.34 -18.07
CA GLY A 193 30.52 9.12 -18.18
C GLY A 193 30.81 8.06 -17.10
N HIS A 194 32.06 7.96 -16.63
CA HIS A 194 32.39 7.02 -15.55
C HIS A 194 31.75 7.45 -14.23
N THR A 195 31.78 8.76 -13.95
CA THR A 195 31.14 9.33 -12.77
C THR A 195 29.63 9.16 -12.87
N ALA A 196 29.02 9.46 -14.03
CA ALA A 196 27.58 9.30 -14.23
C ALA A 196 27.12 7.86 -13.98
N ALA A 197 27.81 6.86 -14.54
CA ALA A 197 27.46 5.45 -14.32
C ALA A 197 27.61 5.02 -12.86
N ALA A 198 28.70 5.41 -12.19
CA ALA A 198 28.94 5.06 -10.79
C ALA A 198 27.91 5.70 -9.84
N PHE A 199 27.63 7.00 -10.04
CA PHE A 199 26.60 7.71 -9.27
C PHE A 199 25.18 7.22 -9.57
N HIS A 200 24.89 6.79 -10.81
CA HIS A 200 23.59 6.21 -11.15
C HIS A 200 23.30 4.97 -10.30
N VAL A 201 24.28 4.06 -10.20
CA VAL A 201 24.18 2.86 -9.35
C VAL A 201 24.03 3.26 -7.87
N LEU A 202 24.88 4.16 -7.38
CA LEU A 202 24.86 4.60 -5.98
C LEU A 202 23.52 5.23 -5.59
N LEU A 203 22.98 6.13 -6.43
CA LEU A 203 21.70 6.78 -6.17
C LEU A 203 20.54 5.80 -6.22
N PHE A 204 20.52 4.90 -7.21
CA PHE A 204 19.50 3.85 -7.29
C PHE A 204 19.52 2.95 -6.06
N LEU A 205 20.69 2.42 -5.69
CA LEU A 205 20.85 1.57 -4.52
C LEU A 205 20.53 2.33 -3.22
N GLY A 206 20.93 3.60 -3.14
CA GLY A 206 20.62 4.49 -2.01
C GLY A 206 19.13 4.61 -1.77
N LEU A 207 18.35 4.87 -2.82
CA LEU A 207 16.89 4.95 -2.74
C LEU A 207 16.25 3.58 -2.49
N TYR A 208 16.60 2.58 -3.29
CA TYR A 208 16.02 1.24 -3.23
C TYR A 208 16.28 0.55 -1.89
N LEU A 209 17.55 0.40 -1.48
CA LEU A 209 17.89 -0.31 -0.25
C LEU A 209 17.39 0.41 1.00
N THR A 210 17.46 1.74 1.03
CA THR A 210 17.00 2.51 2.20
C THR A 210 15.50 2.39 2.39
N ARG A 211 14.72 2.48 1.31
CA ARG A 211 13.27 2.38 1.36
C ARG A 211 12.80 0.95 1.59
N MET A 212 13.38 -0.02 0.89
CA MET A 212 13.07 -1.43 1.13
C MET A 212 13.38 -1.82 2.58
N ALA A 213 14.53 -1.44 3.14
CA ALA A 213 14.83 -1.71 4.55
C ALA A 213 13.82 -1.04 5.50
N ARG A 214 13.51 0.25 5.29
CA ARG A 214 12.57 1.02 6.13
C ARG A 214 11.16 0.45 6.13
N ILE A 215 10.61 0.13 4.95
CA ILE A 215 9.22 -0.29 4.80
C ILE A 215 9.03 -1.77 5.16
N THR A 216 10.00 -2.62 4.83
CA THR A 216 9.87 -4.05 5.16
C THR A 216 10.18 -4.33 6.63
N GLY A 217 11.06 -3.52 7.24
CA GLY A 217 11.52 -3.72 8.62
C GLY A 217 12.45 -4.92 8.79
N ILE A 218 12.92 -5.55 7.71
CA ILE A 218 13.74 -6.77 7.78
C ILE A 218 15.16 -6.43 8.27
N PRO A 219 15.62 -6.96 9.42
CA PRO A 219 16.92 -6.63 10.02
C PRO A 219 18.12 -6.89 9.09
N SER A 220 18.07 -7.98 8.32
CA SER A 220 19.12 -8.33 7.35
C SER A 220 19.23 -7.30 6.22
N LEU A 221 18.14 -6.63 5.85
CA LEU A 221 18.16 -5.55 4.85
C LEU A 221 18.82 -4.28 5.39
N TYR A 222 18.68 -3.95 6.67
CA TYR A 222 19.42 -2.83 7.27
C TYR A 222 20.93 -3.07 7.26
N LYS A 223 21.37 -4.29 7.61
CA LYS A 223 22.78 -4.69 7.53
C LYS A 223 23.29 -4.65 6.09
N THR A 224 22.52 -5.24 5.17
CA THR A 224 22.83 -5.26 3.73
C THR A 224 22.95 -3.84 3.18
N ARG A 225 21.99 -2.96 3.49
CA ARG A 225 22.01 -1.54 3.12
C ARG A 225 23.30 -0.86 3.59
N ASN A 226 23.64 -0.97 4.89
CA ASN A 226 24.80 -0.28 5.45
C ASN A 226 26.12 -0.74 4.79
N VAL A 227 26.28 -2.05 4.57
CA VAL A 227 27.48 -2.62 3.95
C VAL A 227 27.57 -2.21 2.47
N LEU A 228 26.50 -2.42 1.70
CA LEU A 228 26.51 -2.12 0.27
C LEU A 228 26.66 -0.63 0.00
N LEU A 229 25.91 0.24 0.69
CA LEU A 229 26.04 1.68 0.47
C LEU A 229 27.43 2.21 0.83
N SER A 230 28.08 1.66 1.86
CA SER A 230 29.47 2.01 2.19
C SER A 230 30.42 1.61 1.06
N ILE A 231 30.33 0.36 0.58
CA ILE A 231 31.17 -0.14 -0.53
C ILE A 231 30.96 0.69 -1.80
N PHE A 232 29.71 0.94 -2.19
CA PHE A 232 29.40 1.69 -3.39
C PHE A 232 29.76 3.17 -3.26
N THR A 233 29.67 3.77 -2.07
CA THR A 233 30.11 5.15 -1.84
C THR A 233 31.62 5.26 -2.04
N ILE A 234 32.39 4.35 -1.44
CA ILE A 234 33.85 4.32 -1.59
C ILE A 234 34.24 4.07 -3.05
N TRP A 235 33.64 3.07 -3.70
CA TRP A 235 33.91 2.75 -5.10
C TRP A 235 33.53 3.90 -6.05
N THR A 236 32.41 4.58 -5.79
CA THR A 236 31.96 5.74 -6.57
C THR A 236 32.90 6.93 -6.39
N ALA A 237 33.29 7.23 -5.13
CA ALA A 237 34.27 8.27 -4.84
C ALA A 237 35.62 7.97 -5.51
N PHE A 238 36.12 6.73 -5.39
CA PHE A 238 37.34 6.30 -6.07
C PHE A 238 37.23 6.45 -7.60
N THR A 239 36.12 6.04 -8.19
CA THR A 239 35.87 6.20 -9.63
C THR A 239 35.86 7.68 -10.04
N ALA A 240 35.26 8.56 -9.25
CA ALA A 240 35.23 10.00 -9.51
C ALA A 240 36.61 10.66 -9.36
N ILE A 241 37.34 10.35 -8.29
CA ILE A 241 38.69 10.87 -8.03
C ILE A 241 39.64 10.45 -9.16
N THR A 242 39.60 9.16 -9.54
CA THR A 242 40.46 8.64 -10.63
C THR A 242 40.20 9.33 -11.96
N ARG A 243 39.01 9.88 -12.22
CA ARG A 243 38.78 10.66 -13.46
C ARG A 243 39.56 11.98 -13.51
N VAL A 244 39.83 12.57 -12.36
CA VAL A 244 40.63 13.80 -12.24
C VAL A 244 42.12 13.46 -12.18
N THR A 245 42.52 12.49 -11.34
CA THR A 245 43.95 12.15 -11.15
C THR A 245 44.57 11.45 -12.36
N ASP A 246 43.77 10.73 -13.14
CA ASP A 246 44.18 10.14 -14.43
C ASP A 246 44.14 11.20 -15.57
N TYR A 247 43.76 12.45 -15.29
CA TYR A 247 43.63 13.56 -16.25
C TYR A 247 42.62 13.32 -17.37
N TRP A 248 41.61 12.47 -17.16
CA TRP A 248 40.58 12.22 -18.17
C TRP A 248 39.48 13.29 -18.19
N HIS A 249 39.27 13.98 -17.07
CA HIS A 249 38.17 14.92 -16.87
C HIS A 249 38.56 16.03 -15.89
N TYR A 250 37.94 17.20 -16.05
CA TYR A 250 37.99 18.27 -15.04
C TYR A 250 37.02 17.97 -13.88
N PRO A 251 37.23 18.57 -12.68
CA PRO A 251 36.27 18.45 -11.58
C PRO A 251 34.84 18.87 -11.97
N THR A 252 34.70 19.88 -12.84
CA THR A 252 33.38 20.31 -13.36
C THR A 252 32.70 19.25 -14.23
N ASP A 253 33.47 18.44 -14.97
CA ASP A 253 32.91 17.32 -15.74
C ASP A 253 32.42 16.19 -14.82
N VAL A 254 33.09 16.00 -13.67
CA VAL A 254 32.66 15.06 -12.63
C VAL A 254 31.33 15.53 -12.03
N LEU A 255 31.20 16.81 -11.66
CA LEU A 255 29.94 17.39 -11.19
C LEU A 255 28.82 17.25 -12.24
N GLY A 256 29.11 17.48 -13.51
CA GLY A 256 28.16 17.26 -14.60
C GLY A 256 27.70 15.80 -14.69
N GLY A 257 28.60 14.83 -14.46
CA GLY A 257 28.25 13.42 -14.37
C GLY A 257 27.33 13.09 -13.20
N ILE A 258 27.57 13.69 -12.03
CA ILE A 258 26.71 13.53 -10.84
C ILE A 258 25.31 14.09 -11.12
N ALA A 259 25.24 15.31 -11.66
CA ALA A 259 23.98 15.96 -12.00
C ALA A 259 23.17 15.14 -13.02
N LEU A 260 23.84 14.61 -14.05
CA LEU A 260 23.21 13.76 -15.06
C LEU A 260 22.63 12.47 -14.46
N ALA A 261 23.37 11.81 -13.56
CA ALA A 261 22.88 10.63 -12.86
C ALA A 261 21.64 10.95 -12.02
N ALA A 262 21.68 12.05 -11.26
CA ALA A 262 20.54 12.49 -10.45
C ALA A 262 19.30 12.83 -11.29
N LEU A 263 19.50 13.49 -12.43
CA LEU A 263 18.43 13.84 -13.39
C LEU A 263 17.70 12.59 -13.92
N CYS A 264 18.40 11.48 -14.09
CA CYS A 264 17.79 10.24 -14.60
C CYS A 264 17.14 9.41 -13.48
N VAL A 265 17.81 9.30 -12.32
CA VAL A 265 17.38 8.39 -11.24
C VAL A 265 16.26 8.99 -10.38
N LEU A 266 16.35 10.27 -10.00
CA LEU A 266 15.40 10.87 -9.06
C LEU A 266 13.96 10.92 -9.59
N PRO A 267 13.68 11.29 -10.86
CA PRO A 267 12.32 11.27 -11.36
C PRO A 267 11.74 9.85 -11.46
N ALA A 268 12.56 8.87 -11.82
CA ALA A 268 12.13 7.48 -12.01
C ALA A 268 11.85 6.74 -10.70
N PHE A 269 12.66 6.98 -9.67
CA PHE A 269 12.61 6.21 -8.41
C PHE A 269 12.30 7.07 -7.18
N GLY A 270 12.37 8.40 -7.26
CA GLY A 270 12.20 9.31 -6.12
C GLY A 270 10.83 9.24 -5.44
N TRP A 271 9.80 8.76 -6.14
CA TRP A 271 8.44 8.62 -5.61
C TRP A 271 8.04 7.17 -5.30
N GLN A 272 8.91 6.18 -5.53
CA GLN A 272 8.59 4.75 -5.32
C GLN A 272 8.91 4.26 -3.90
N TRP A 273 8.20 3.24 -3.43
CA TRP A 273 8.45 2.57 -2.15
C TRP A 273 8.38 3.51 -0.93
N LYS A 274 7.38 4.40 -0.91
CA LYS A 274 7.15 5.30 0.23
C LYS A 274 6.18 4.70 1.25
N THR A 275 5.26 3.86 0.79
CA THR A 275 4.25 3.21 1.63
C THR A 275 4.40 1.69 1.59
N HIS A 276 3.72 1.00 2.52
CA HIS A 276 3.60 -0.46 2.49
C HIS A 276 2.92 -0.94 1.20
N GLU A 277 1.87 -0.26 0.75
CA GLU A 277 1.16 -0.58 -0.49
C GLU A 277 2.08 -0.53 -1.72
N ASP A 278 2.99 0.46 -1.80
CA ASP A 278 3.98 0.57 -2.88
C ASP A 278 4.95 -0.63 -2.96
N VAL A 279 5.22 -1.26 -1.81
CA VAL A 279 6.14 -2.39 -1.72
C VAL A 279 5.39 -3.70 -1.91
N TYR A 280 4.34 -3.94 -1.14
CA TYR A 280 3.67 -5.24 -1.08
C TYR A 280 2.61 -5.43 -2.18
N GLY A 281 1.89 -4.37 -2.58
CA GLY A 281 0.84 -4.42 -3.59
C GLY A 281 1.31 -4.91 -4.96
N PRO A 282 2.33 -4.29 -5.59
CA PRO A 282 2.87 -4.76 -6.88
C PRO A 282 3.40 -6.20 -6.83
N ARG A 283 3.86 -6.64 -5.65
CA ARG A 283 4.45 -7.95 -5.39
C ARG A 283 3.40 -9.04 -5.12
N GLN A 284 2.14 -8.65 -4.90
CA GLN A 284 1.06 -9.54 -4.44
C GLN A 284 1.47 -10.31 -3.19
N LEU A 285 2.05 -9.58 -2.24
CA LEU A 285 2.52 -10.11 -0.97
C LEU A 285 1.73 -9.49 0.18
N GLU A 286 1.54 -10.26 1.23
CA GLU A 286 1.12 -9.84 2.55
C GLU A 286 2.32 -9.96 3.49
N ARG A 287 2.46 -9.00 4.42
CA ARG A 287 3.58 -8.98 5.35
C ARG A 287 3.42 -10.13 6.35
N GLN A 288 4.44 -10.99 6.51
CA GLN A 288 4.50 -11.84 7.70
C GLN A 288 4.84 -10.96 8.91
N GLN A 289 4.04 -11.00 9.97
CA GLN A 289 4.38 -10.43 11.28
C GLN A 289 5.57 -11.18 11.87
N ILE A 290 6.79 -10.84 11.43
CA ILE A 290 8.04 -11.33 12.04
C ILE A 290 8.53 -10.26 13.00
N PHE A 291 8.10 -10.33 14.26
CA PHE A 291 8.68 -9.55 15.35
C PHE A 291 8.77 -10.40 16.61
N LEU A 292 9.91 -11.06 16.84
CA LEU A 292 10.41 -11.39 18.19
C LEU A 292 11.83 -11.98 18.30
N GLN A 293 12.75 -11.70 17.36
CA GLN A 293 14.14 -12.18 17.54
C GLN A 293 15.26 -11.15 17.38
N SER A 294 14.97 -9.91 16.94
CA SER A 294 16.07 -8.99 16.55
C SER A 294 16.32 -7.83 17.52
N PHE A 295 15.42 -7.56 18.47
CA PHE A 295 15.57 -6.44 19.41
C PHE A 295 16.47 -6.73 20.62
N ILE A 296 16.83 -8.00 20.86
CA ILE A 296 17.68 -8.40 21.99
C ILE A 296 19.17 -8.06 21.75
N TRP A 297 19.61 -7.87 20.51
CA TRP A 297 21.04 -7.75 20.19
C TRP A 297 21.59 -6.32 20.10
N THR A 298 20.77 -5.31 19.78
CA THR A 298 21.27 -3.94 19.53
C THR A 298 21.31 -3.06 20.77
N ALA A 299 20.66 -3.46 21.87
CA ALA A 299 20.73 -2.73 23.13
C ALA A 299 22.05 -2.93 23.90
N SER A 300 22.88 -3.92 23.54
CA SER A 300 24.06 -4.30 24.32
C SER A 300 25.37 -3.56 23.97
N ILE A 301 25.40 -2.68 22.96
CA ILE A 301 26.68 -2.11 22.45
C ILE A 301 26.84 -0.59 22.70
N LEU A 302 25.81 0.11 23.18
CA LEU A 302 25.84 1.58 23.32
C LEU A 302 25.54 2.06 24.74
N GLN A 303 26.30 1.58 25.74
CA GLN A 303 26.34 2.21 27.07
C GLN A 303 27.63 1.85 27.84
N LEU A 304 28.77 2.20 27.27
CA LEU A 304 30.07 2.25 27.97
C LEU A 304 30.54 3.69 28.04
N SER A 305 29.98 4.46 28.98
CA SER A 305 30.62 5.63 29.61
C SER A 305 29.67 6.31 30.60
N SER A 306 29.69 5.91 31.87
CA SER A 306 29.82 6.81 33.03
C SER A 306 29.51 6.09 34.35
N ARG A 307 30.27 6.47 35.37
CA ARG A 307 30.36 6.02 36.77
C ARG A 307 29.05 5.69 37.52
N SER A 308 29.04 4.48 38.08
CA SER A 308 28.65 4.06 39.44
C SER A 308 27.41 4.67 40.11
N MET A 309 26.27 4.02 39.93
CA MET A 309 25.42 3.60 41.04
C MET A 309 25.14 2.10 40.86
N SER A 310 25.17 1.31 41.93
CA SER A 310 24.91 -0.13 41.82
C SER A 310 23.43 -0.34 41.45
N GLU A 311 23.14 -0.52 40.17
CA GLU A 311 21.83 -1.00 39.72
C GLU A 311 21.71 -2.47 40.13
N LYS A 312 20.97 -2.71 41.21
CA LYS A 312 20.39 -4.02 41.46
C LYS A 312 19.36 -4.22 40.35
N HIS A 313 19.72 -4.93 39.29
CA HIS A 313 18.75 -5.34 38.27
C HIS A 313 17.68 -6.18 38.96
N LEU A 314 16.45 -5.67 38.99
CA LEU A 314 15.30 -6.42 39.47
C LEU A 314 15.06 -7.59 38.51
N SER A 315 14.82 -8.78 39.05
CA SER A 315 14.28 -9.86 38.24
C SER A 315 12.89 -9.48 37.71
N LEU A 316 12.46 -10.12 36.62
CA LEU A 316 11.13 -9.85 36.03
C LEU A 316 10.00 -10.00 37.06
N LYS A 317 10.15 -10.95 37.99
CA LYS A 317 9.21 -11.19 39.08
C LYS A 317 9.20 -10.03 40.07
N GLU A 318 10.38 -9.58 40.54
CA GLU A 318 10.48 -8.46 41.48
C GLU A 318 10.06 -7.13 40.85
N ALA A 319 10.32 -6.95 39.55
CA ALA A 319 9.85 -5.79 38.79
C ALA A 319 8.33 -5.78 38.67
N ARG A 320 7.70 -6.94 38.40
CA ARG A 320 6.25 -7.09 38.35
C ARG A 320 5.60 -6.83 39.71
N GLU A 321 6.14 -7.41 40.78
CA GLU A 321 5.65 -7.20 42.14
C GLU A 321 5.80 -5.74 42.57
N SER A 322 6.91 -5.08 42.19
CA SER A 322 7.12 -3.65 42.46
C SER A 322 6.15 -2.77 41.67
N PHE A 323 5.86 -3.12 40.42
CA PHE A 323 4.92 -2.41 39.57
C PHE A 323 3.47 -2.57 40.05
N GLU A 324 3.06 -3.79 40.41
CA GLU A 324 1.74 -4.06 41.01
C GLU A 324 1.58 -3.32 42.35
N SER A 325 2.63 -3.28 43.17
CA SER A 325 2.67 -2.50 44.42
C SER A 325 2.55 -0.99 44.17
N LEU A 326 3.15 -0.50 43.08
CA LEU A 326 3.05 0.91 42.68
C LEU A 326 1.63 1.26 42.22
N ILE A 327 1.04 0.45 41.34
CA ILE A 327 -0.34 0.64 40.84
C ILE A 327 -1.35 0.66 41.99
N ASN A 328 -1.20 -0.24 42.95
CA ASN A 328 -2.11 -0.31 44.10
C ASN A 328 -2.05 0.91 45.03
N LYS A 329 -1.01 1.74 44.92
CA LYS A 329 -0.88 3.01 45.67
C LYS A 329 -1.45 4.21 44.92
N VAL A 330 -1.88 4.03 43.66
CA VAL A 330 -2.43 5.11 42.84
C VAL A 330 -3.93 5.26 43.09
N LYS A 331 -4.36 6.47 43.41
CA LYS A 331 -5.72 6.79 43.85
C LYS A 331 -6.80 6.62 42.76
N LYS A 332 -6.43 6.79 41.49
CA LYS A 332 -7.25 6.59 40.28
C LYS A 332 -6.60 5.56 39.38
N ARG A 333 -6.55 4.31 39.85
CA ARG A 333 -5.78 3.22 39.24
C ARG A 333 -6.17 2.97 37.77
N GLU A 334 -7.46 3.03 37.45
CA GLU A 334 -7.99 2.70 36.12
C GLU A 334 -7.61 3.77 35.11
N GLU A 335 -7.84 5.05 35.42
CA GLU A 335 -7.40 6.18 34.58
C GLU A 335 -5.86 6.20 34.38
N PHE A 336 -5.10 5.79 35.39
CA PHE A 336 -3.64 5.70 35.28
C PHE A 336 -3.18 4.53 34.40
N ILE A 337 -3.87 3.38 34.46
CA ILE A 337 -3.63 2.25 33.57
C ILE A 337 -4.03 2.61 32.14
N ASP A 338 -5.15 3.30 31.95
CA ASP A 338 -5.61 3.77 30.63
C ASP A 338 -4.62 4.80 30.07
N TRP A 339 -4.10 5.71 30.89
CA TRP A 339 -3.02 6.61 30.48
C TRP A 339 -1.74 5.86 30.11
N ILE A 340 -1.34 4.82 30.85
CA ILE A 340 -0.18 3.99 30.49
C ILE A 340 -0.40 3.33 29.13
N HIS A 341 -1.59 2.77 28.93
CA HIS A 341 -1.99 2.12 27.68
C HIS A 341 -1.96 3.12 26.50
N ASN A 342 -2.58 4.29 26.67
CA ASN A 342 -2.65 5.30 25.62
C ASN A 342 -1.34 6.05 25.37
N THR A 343 -0.45 6.14 26.37
CA THR A 343 0.79 6.94 26.28
C THR A 343 2.01 6.11 25.91
N TYR A 344 2.05 4.84 26.32
CA TYR A 344 3.23 3.98 26.14
C TYR A 344 2.93 2.69 25.36
N CYS A 345 1.66 2.39 25.09
CA CYS A 345 1.27 1.19 24.33
C CYS A 345 0.70 1.53 22.94
N GLU A 346 1.30 2.48 22.22
CA GLU A 346 1.09 2.65 20.77
C GLU A 346 2.12 1.80 19.98
N GLY A 347 1.63 0.76 19.29
CA GLY A 347 2.42 -0.05 18.35
C GLY A 347 1.64 -1.23 17.77
N ASP A 348 1.90 -1.55 16.49
CA ASP A 348 1.26 -2.55 15.61
C ASP A 348 1.28 -4.05 16.08
N GLU A 349 1.59 -4.32 17.36
CA GLU A 349 1.55 -5.68 17.94
C GLU A 349 0.65 -5.77 19.18
N CYS A 350 -0.42 -4.99 19.25
CA CYS A 350 -1.49 -5.31 20.18
C CYS A 350 -2.53 -6.16 19.45
N ALA A 351 -2.52 -7.48 19.70
CA ALA A 351 -3.65 -8.32 19.34
C ALA A 351 -4.92 -7.65 19.88
N LYS A 352 -5.95 -7.50 19.02
CA LYS A 352 -7.27 -7.01 19.45
C LYS A 352 -7.64 -7.70 20.76
N PRO A 353 -8.26 -7.00 21.73
CA PRO A 353 -8.59 -7.61 23.02
C PRO A 353 -9.21 -8.99 22.82
N LEU A 354 -8.86 -9.98 23.64
CA LEU A 354 -9.25 -11.37 23.40
C LEU A 354 -10.76 -11.54 23.16
N PHE A 355 -11.59 -10.78 23.89
CA PHE A 355 -13.05 -10.79 23.69
C PHE A 355 -13.49 -10.31 22.30
N VAL A 356 -12.76 -9.35 21.69
CA VAL A 356 -13.02 -8.85 20.34
C VAL A 356 -12.63 -9.90 19.31
N THR A 357 -11.46 -10.55 19.47
CA THR A 357 -11.03 -11.63 18.56
C THR A 357 -11.95 -12.84 18.65
N ASP A 358 -12.36 -13.23 19.85
CA ASP A 358 -13.33 -14.29 20.09
C ASP A 358 -14.70 -13.96 19.48
N ALA A 359 -15.18 -12.72 19.63
CA ALA A 359 -16.43 -12.27 19.03
C ALA A 359 -16.37 -12.33 17.49
N ILE A 360 -15.29 -11.84 16.87
CA ILE A 360 -15.09 -11.89 15.42
C ILE A 360 -15.06 -13.34 14.92
N SER A 361 -14.34 -14.22 15.62
CA SER A 361 -14.28 -15.64 15.24
C SER A 361 -15.66 -16.28 15.28
N LYS A 362 -16.42 -16.06 16.37
CA LYS A 362 -17.78 -16.59 16.50
C LYS A 362 -18.75 -16.01 15.48
N LEU A 363 -18.68 -14.72 15.18
CA LEU A 363 -19.50 -14.12 14.13
C LEU A 363 -19.22 -14.74 12.76
N ARG A 364 -17.95 -15.03 12.44
CA ARG A 364 -17.58 -15.73 11.19
C ARG A 364 -18.10 -17.16 11.17
N GLU A 365 -18.06 -17.88 12.29
CA GLU A 365 -18.65 -19.22 12.39
C GLU A 365 -20.17 -19.19 12.16
N ILE A 366 -20.87 -18.24 12.78
CA ILE A 366 -22.31 -18.02 12.59
C ILE A 366 -22.62 -17.70 11.13
N SER A 367 -21.90 -16.74 10.53
CA SER A 367 -22.04 -16.35 9.13
C SER A 367 -21.85 -17.54 8.19
N ASN A 368 -20.79 -18.34 8.37
CA ASN A 368 -20.54 -19.55 7.60
C ASN A 368 -21.67 -20.58 7.72
N HIS A 369 -22.22 -20.73 8.92
CA HIS A 369 -23.29 -21.67 9.20
C HIS A 369 -24.64 -21.24 8.60
N ILE A 370 -24.95 -19.95 8.64
CA ILE A 370 -26.12 -19.38 7.96
C ILE A 370 -25.94 -19.53 6.45
N ARG A 371 -24.77 -19.16 5.90
CA ARG A 371 -24.46 -19.28 4.48
C ARG A 371 -24.58 -20.70 3.94
N ALA A 372 -24.27 -21.72 4.73
CA ALA A 372 -24.46 -23.11 4.35
C ALA A 372 -25.94 -23.51 4.17
N LYS A 373 -26.86 -22.83 4.89
CA LYS A 373 -28.31 -23.09 4.86
C LYS A 373 -29.04 -22.15 3.90
N LEU A 374 -28.60 -20.89 3.84
CA LEU A 374 -29.17 -19.81 3.03
C LEU A 374 -28.02 -19.09 2.28
N PRO A 375 -27.50 -19.68 1.19
CA PRO A 375 -26.38 -19.12 0.45
C PRO A 375 -26.68 -17.73 -0.11
N ASP A 376 -27.90 -17.48 -0.53
CA ASP A 376 -28.31 -16.21 -1.14
C ASP A 376 -28.74 -15.16 -0.09
N GLY A 377 -28.69 -15.51 1.21
CA GLY A 377 -29.08 -14.61 2.31
C GLY A 377 -30.55 -14.16 2.29
N THR A 378 -31.40 -14.82 1.49
CA THR A 378 -32.82 -14.49 1.31
C THR A 378 -33.69 -15.70 1.63
N VAL A 379 -34.93 -15.46 2.07
CA VAL A 379 -35.95 -16.50 2.27
C VAL A 379 -37.10 -16.31 1.29
N LYS A 380 -37.82 -17.39 0.95
CA LYS A 380 -38.89 -17.33 -0.07
C LYS A 380 -40.05 -16.42 0.31
N SER A 381 -40.30 -16.25 1.61
CA SER A 381 -41.32 -15.36 2.14
C SER A 381 -40.89 -13.90 2.21
N GLU A 382 -39.61 -13.60 1.95
CA GLU A 382 -39.09 -12.23 1.90
C GLU A 382 -39.63 -11.52 0.66
N LYS A 383 -40.30 -10.38 0.86
CA LYS A 383 -40.88 -9.58 -0.21
C LYS A 383 -40.03 -8.33 -0.41
N ILE A 384 -39.13 -8.40 -1.39
CA ILE A 384 -38.35 -7.23 -1.83
C ILE A 384 -39.20 -6.40 -2.79
N ARG A 385 -39.20 -5.09 -2.58
CA ARG A 385 -39.79 -4.08 -3.44
C ARG A 385 -38.69 -3.18 -3.99
N TRP A 386 -38.85 -2.76 -5.24
CA TRP A 386 -37.93 -1.83 -5.89
C TRP A 386 -38.32 -0.39 -5.52
N PRO A 387 -37.41 0.38 -4.90
CA PRO A 387 -37.68 1.77 -4.54
C PRO A 387 -38.03 2.60 -5.78
N THR A 388 -39.04 3.46 -5.69
CA THR A 388 -39.46 4.34 -6.80
C THR A 388 -39.02 5.80 -6.60
N SER A 389 -38.47 6.12 -5.43
CA SER A 389 -37.99 7.43 -5.03
C SER A 389 -36.92 7.26 -3.95
N GLY A 390 -36.14 8.32 -3.70
CA GLY A 390 -35.03 8.29 -2.73
C GLY A 390 -33.70 7.86 -3.33
N HIS A 391 -32.76 7.54 -2.43
CA HIS A 391 -31.37 7.20 -2.77
C HIS A 391 -31.26 5.97 -3.67
N ASP A 392 -32.10 4.96 -3.43
CA ASP A 392 -32.08 3.67 -4.13
C ASP A 392 -33.06 3.60 -5.31
N ALA A 393 -33.59 4.73 -5.78
CA ALA A 393 -34.62 4.78 -6.83
C ALA A 393 -34.13 4.32 -8.22
N ASP A 394 -32.83 4.20 -8.42
CA ASP A 394 -32.21 3.70 -9.63
C ASP A 394 -32.01 2.17 -9.63
N CYS A 395 -32.35 1.49 -8.52
CA CYS A 395 -32.30 0.05 -8.38
C CYS A 395 -33.50 -0.65 -9.03
N GLU A 396 -33.22 -1.62 -9.89
CA GLU A 396 -34.18 -2.43 -10.63
C GLU A 396 -33.68 -3.89 -10.68
N GLU A 397 -34.59 -4.85 -10.94
CA GLU A 397 -34.25 -6.28 -11.01
C GLU A 397 -33.11 -6.60 -12.00
N ARG A 398 -33.01 -5.82 -13.09
CA ARG A 398 -32.00 -6.05 -14.14
C ARG A 398 -30.62 -5.47 -13.82
N ASN A 399 -30.51 -4.51 -12.91
CA ASN A 399 -29.29 -3.75 -12.66
C ASN A 399 -28.79 -3.82 -11.21
N THR A 400 -29.53 -4.49 -10.32
CA THR A 400 -29.17 -4.64 -8.91
C THR A 400 -28.95 -6.11 -8.53
N VAL A 401 -27.93 -6.37 -7.72
CA VAL A 401 -27.61 -7.67 -7.17
C VAL A 401 -27.57 -7.56 -5.65
N HIS A 402 -28.39 -8.37 -4.97
CA HIS A 402 -28.40 -8.46 -3.52
C HIS A 402 -27.29 -9.41 -3.06
N VAL A 403 -26.32 -8.89 -2.31
CA VAL A 403 -25.24 -9.67 -1.70
C VAL A 403 -25.16 -9.24 -0.24
N ASP A 404 -25.30 -10.21 0.66
CA ASP A 404 -25.33 -9.93 2.08
C ASP A 404 -23.90 -9.84 2.66
N CYS A 405 -23.50 -8.65 3.11
CA CYS A 405 -22.15 -8.37 3.63
C CYS A 405 -21.85 -9.05 4.98
N PHE A 406 -22.85 -9.59 5.68
CA PHE A 406 -22.60 -10.43 6.85
C PHE A 406 -22.20 -11.86 6.44
N LEU A 407 -22.72 -12.36 5.32
CA LEU A 407 -22.41 -13.70 4.79
C LEU A 407 -21.18 -13.74 3.87
N TYR A 408 -20.91 -12.62 3.18
CA TYR A 408 -19.84 -12.50 2.21
C TYR A 408 -19.02 -11.25 2.48
N ASP A 409 -17.77 -11.44 2.86
CA ASP A 409 -16.80 -10.34 2.89
C ASP A 409 -16.33 -9.97 1.47
N ASP A 410 -15.64 -8.84 1.34
CA ASP A 410 -15.15 -8.34 0.04
C ASP A 410 -14.25 -9.33 -0.67
N TYR A 411 -13.44 -10.10 0.08
CA TYR A 411 -12.62 -11.17 -0.46
C TYR A 411 -13.45 -12.28 -1.09
N SER A 412 -14.54 -12.71 -0.43
CA SER A 412 -15.48 -13.69 -0.96
C SER A 412 -16.20 -13.16 -2.21
N MET A 413 -16.58 -11.88 -2.21
CA MET A 413 -17.16 -11.22 -3.41
C MET A 413 -16.16 -11.20 -4.58
N GLU A 414 -14.91 -10.82 -4.34
CA GLU A 414 -13.83 -10.87 -5.32
C GLU A 414 -13.64 -12.26 -5.93
N GLU A 415 -13.71 -13.30 -5.09
CA GLU A 415 -13.59 -14.67 -5.54
C GLU A 415 -14.77 -15.09 -6.43
N MET A 416 -15.99 -14.67 -6.08
CA MET A 416 -17.17 -14.90 -6.91
C MET A 416 -17.09 -14.20 -8.26
N PHE A 417 -16.54 -12.98 -8.33
CA PHE A 417 -16.25 -12.29 -9.59
C PHE A 417 -15.19 -13.06 -10.41
N LYS A 418 -14.10 -13.52 -9.79
CA LYS A 418 -13.02 -14.26 -10.47
C LYS A 418 -13.51 -15.62 -11.00
N LYS A 419 -14.40 -16.28 -10.27
CA LYS A 419 -15.03 -17.55 -10.67
C LYS A 419 -16.14 -17.38 -11.70
N GLY A 420 -16.51 -16.14 -12.06
CA GLY A 420 -17.59 -15.83 -12.99
C GLY A 420 -18.99 -16.15 -12.45
N LYS A 421 -19.12 -16.34 -11.13
CA LYS A 421 -20.43 -16.53 -10.46
C LYS A 421 -21.19 -15.23 -10.29
N LEU A 422 -20.46 -14.12 -10.19
CA LEU A 422 -20.99 -12.77 -10.06
C LEU A 422 -20.41 -11.91 -11.19
N GLN A 423 -21.20 -11.00 -11.76
CA GLN A 423 -20.71 -10.05 -12.76
C GLN A 423 -20.63 -8.66 -12.14
N ARG A 424 -19.61 -7.86 -12.50
CA ARG A 424 -19.50 -6.46 -12.04
C ARG A 424 -20.35 -5.50 -12.87
N ARG A 425 -20.74 -5.92 -14.07
CA ARG A 425 -21.36 -5.07 -15.09
C ARG A 425 -22.52 -5.80 -15.73
N TYR A 426 -23.53 -5.03 -16.09
CA TYR A 426 -24.61 -5.49 -16.94
C TYR A 426 -24.60 -4.75 -18.27
N CYS A 427 -25.18 -5.37 -19.28
CA CYS A 427 -25.30 -4.78 -20.60
C CYS A 427 -26.60 -3.99 -20.68
N PHE A 428 -26.50 -2.70 -21.03
CA PHE A 428 -27.68 -1.83 -21.14
C PHE A 428 -28.57 -2.23 -22.33
N ASP A 429 -27.94 -2.65 -23.43
CA ASP A 429 -28.58 -3.23 -24.62
C ASP A 429 -28.08 -4.67 -24.79
N CYS A 430 -28.92 -5.70 -24.65
CA CYS A 430 -28.47 -7.10 -24.69
C CYS A 430 -27.59 -7.41 -25.93
N GLY A 431 -26.38 -7.96 -25.70
CA GLY A 431 -25.41 -8.28 -26.77
C GLY A 431 -24.53 -7.12 -27.25
N SER A 432 -24.69 -5.92 -26.67
CA SER A 432 -23.87 -4.73 -26.96
C SER A 432 -22.57 -4.69 -26.14
N ARG A 433 -21.71 -3.71 -26.45
CA ARG A 433 -20.58 -3.30 -25.60
C ARG A 433 -20.93 -2.13 -24.67
N ASN A 434 -22.18 -1.66 -24.72
CA ASN A 434 -22.73 -0.62 -23.86
C ASN A 434 -23.03 -1.19 -22.47
N VAL A 435 -22.02 -1.22 -21.60
CA VAL A 435 -22.10 -1.83 -20.27
C VAL A 435 -22.05 -0.77 -19.16
N LYS A 436 -22.83 -0.98 -18.10
CA LYS A 436 -22.82 -0.19 -16.86
C LYS A 436 -22.49 -1.11 -15.67
N ASP A 437 -22.01 -0.52 -14.58
CA ASP A 437 -21.76 -1.27 -13.35
C ASP A 437 -23.10 -1.69 -12.70
N LEU A 438 -23.12 -2.86 -12.06
CA LEU A 438 -24.28 -3.35 -11.30
C LEU A 438 -24.31 -2.69 -9.92
N ASN A 439 -25.51 -2.40 -9.42
CA ASN A 439 -25.73 -1.93 -8.06
C ASN A 439 -25.64 -3.14 -7.11
N PHE A 440 -24.79 -3.07 -6.08
CA PHE A 440 -24.68 -4.12 -5.07
C PHE A 440 -25.31 -3.63 -3.78
N ILE A 441 -26.34 -4.33 -3.31
CA ILE A 441 -27.09 -3.93 -2.12
C ILE A 441 -26.99 -5.03 -1.07
N SER A 442 -26.55 -4.65 0.12
CA SER A 442 -26.62 -5.50 1.32
C SER A 442 -27.73 -5.01 2.24
N HIS A 443 -28.44 -5.97 2.83
CA HIS A 443 -29.46 -5.72 3.86
C HIS A 443 -28.96 -6.07 5.27
N SER A 444 -27.70 -6.50 5.40
CA SER A 444 -27.04 -6.75 6.69
C SER A 444 -25.76 -5.91 6.81
N MET A 445 -25.37 -5.58 8.04
CA MET A 445 -24.11 -4.90 8.32
C MET A 445 -22.90 -5.84 8.16
N ALA A 446 -21.79 -5.30 7.68
CA ALA A 446 -20.53 -6.02 7.59
C ALA A 446 -19.88 -6.23 8.97
N HIS A 447 -18.99 -7.23 9.09
CA HIS A 447 -18.30 -7.53 10.36
C HIS A 447 -17.51 -6.34 10.92
N CYS A 448 -16.88 -5.53 10.06
CA CYS A 448 -16.12 -4.33 10.45
C CYS A 448 -17.04 -3.26 11.06
N GLN A 449 -18.21 -3.03 10.46
CA GLN A 449 -19.21 -2.07 10.95
C GLN A 449 -19.75 -2.48 12.33
N LEU A 450 -20.04 -3.78 12.51
CA LEU A 450 -20.49 -4.34 13.78
C LEU A 450 -19.43 -4.17 14.88
N GLU A 451 -18.17 -4.44 14.57
CA GLU A 451 -17.06 -4.25 15.49
C GLU A 451 -16.89 -2.77 15.86
N PHE A 452 -16.85 -1.88 14.86
CA PHE A 452 -16.69 -0.45 15.06
C PHE A 452 -17.80 0.12 15.96
N MET A 453 -19.05 -0.23 15.64
CA MET A 453 -20.21 0.22 16.39
C MET A 453 -20.16 -0.20 17.86
N PHE A 454 -19.82 -1.45 18.16
CA PHE A 454 -19.88 -1.98 19.54
C PHE A 454 -18.57 -1.92 20.32
N THR A 455 -17.48 -1.43 19.71
CA THR A 455 -16.19 -1.25 20.39
C THR A 455 -15.70 0.19 20.40
N GLN A 456 -16.15 1.04 19.47
CA GLN A 456 -15.76 2.45 19.38
C GLN A 456 -16.95 3.38 19.63
N LEU A 457 -18.02 3.29 18.83
CA LEU A 457 -19.15 4.24 18.91
C LEU A 457 -19.92 4.10 20.23
N VAL A 458 -20.38 2.89 20.52
CA VAL A 458 -21.07 2.55 21.77
C VAL A 458 -20.41 1.28 22.33
N PRO A 459 -19.28 1.41 23.07
CA PRO A 459 -18.56 0.25 23.60
C PRO A 459 -19.43 -0.51 24.61
N LEU A 460 -20.10 -1.59 24.19
CA LEU A 460 -21.13 -2.25 25.00
C LEU A 460 -20.57 -2.80 26.31
N LYS A 461 -19.30 -3.22 26.31
CA LYS A 461 -18.61 -3.70 27.50
C LYS A 461 -18.47 -2.62 28.58
N SER A 462 -18.42 -1.35 28.20
CA SER A 462 -18.28 -0.21 29.11
C SER A 462 -19.62 0.38 29.54
N GLN A 463 -20.73 -0.11 28.98
CA GLN A 463 -22.07 0.35 29.34
C GLN A 463 -22.54 -0.25 30.69
N PRO A 464 -23.48 0.43 31.38
CA PRO A 464 -24.12 -0.11 32.57
C PRO A 464 -24.75 -1.48 32.33
N GLU A 465 -24.80 -2.29 33.38
CA GLU A 465 -25.51 -3.57 33.33
C GLU A 465 -27.00 -3.34 33.05
N GLY A 466 -27.55 -4.06 32.07
CA GLY A 466 -28.91 -3.89 31.59
C GLY A 466 -29.08 -2.84 30.49
N PHE A 467 -28.00 -2.39 29.84
CA PHE A 467 -28.06 -1.53 28.66
C PHE A 467 -28.83 -2.20 27.53
N ARG A 468 -29.89 -1.56 27.02
CA ARG A 468 -30.84 -2.16 26.07
C ARG A 468 -30.54 -1.73 24.64
N VAL A 469 -30.19 -2.69 23.80
CA VAL A 469 -30.00 -2.52 22.36
C VAL A 469 -31.23 -3.05 21.63
N LEU A 470 -31.85 -2.23 20.79
CA LEU A 470 -32.98 -2.59 19.93
C LEU A 470 -32.53 -2.60 18.47
N ASP A 471 -32.64 -3.74 17.82
CA ASP A 471 -32.38 -3.92 16.39
C ASP A 471 -33.72 -4.04 15.64
N ILE A 472 -34.06 -3.04 14.83
CA ILE A 472 -35.33 -3.01 14.08
C ILE A 472 -35.08 -3.59 12.70
N GLY A 473 -35.81 -4.65 12.33
CA GLY A 473 -35.60 -5.35 11.06
C GLY A 473 -34.37 -6.25 11.08
N SER A 474 -34.25 -7.06 12.12
CA SER A 474 -33.02 -7.83 12.41
C SER A 474 -32.62 -8.87 11.35
N ARG A 475 -33.54 -9.28 10.45
CA ARG A 475 -33.30 -10.13 9.27
C ARG A 475 -32.48 -11.40 9.58
N LEU A 476 -31.21 -11.47 9.16
CA LEU A 476 -30.33 -12.62 9.43
C LEU A 476 -29.83 -12.68 10.88
N GLY A 477 -29.97 -11.59 11.64
CA GLY A 477 -29.55 -11.45 13.04
C GLY A 477 -28.15 -10.89 13.25
N ALA A 478 -27.51 -10.31 12.22
CA ALA A 478 -26.11 -9.87 12.26
C ALA A 478 -25.82 -8.92 13.45
N VAL A 479 -26.65 -7.88 13.61
CA VAL A 479 -26.53 -6.90 14.70
C VAL A 479 -26.81 -7.57 16.05
N VAL A 480 -27.86 -8.40 16.13
CA VAL A 480 -28.25 -9.09 17.36
C VAL A 480 -27.14 -10.00 17.89
N PHE A 481 -26.53 -10.81 17.02
CA PHE A 481 -25.45 -11.71 17.39
C PHE A 481 -24.20 -10.93 17.82
N ALA A 482 -23.86 -9.86 17.10
CA ALA A 482 -22.71 -9.03 17.43
C ALA A 482 -22.88 -8.32 18.77
N ALA A 483 -24.04 -7.71 19.02
CA ALA A 483 -24.33 -7.03 20.26
C ALA A 483 -24.24 -7.96 21.48
N SER A 484 -24.72 -9.20 21.36
CA SER A 484 -24.58 -10.23 22.41
C SER A 484 -23.11 -10.58 22.68
N LEU A 485 -22.31 -10.79 21.62
CA LEU A 485 -20.92 -11.18 21.74
C LEU A 485 -20.03 -10.04 22.28
N TYR A 486 -20.20 -8.82 21.77
CA TYR A 486 -19.43 -7.65 22.24
C TYR A 486 -19.91 -7.13 23.60
N GLY A 487 -21.19 -7.32 23.94
CA GLY A 487 -21.78 -6.92 25.22
C GLY A 487 -21.29 -7.73 26.42
N CYS A 488 -20.67 -8.89 26.22
CA CYS A 488 -20.07 -9.71 27.29
C CYS A 488 -21.01 -9.95 28.49
N GLY A 489 -22.32 -10.09 28.23
CA GLY A 489 -23.33 -10.32 29.26
C GLY A 489 -23.91 -9.06 29.93
N ARG A 490 -23.44 -7.85 29.61
CA ARG A 490 -23.92 -6.60 30.22
C ARG A 490 -25.06 -5.94 29.47
N ALA A 491 -25.09 -6.07 28.15
CA ALA A 491 -26.16 -5.56 27.32
C ALA A 491 -27.24 -6.63 27.12
N THR A 492 -28.50 -6.19 27.05
CA THR A 492 -29.63 -7.00 26.56
C THR A 492 -30.01 -6.52 25.18
N VAL A 493 -30.24 -7.46 24.27
CA VAL A 493 -30.45 -7.16 22.86
C VAL A 493 -31.80 -7.70 22.44
N THR A 494 -32.63 -6.85 21.85
CA THR A 494 -33.93 -7.25 21.30
C THR A 494 -33.93 -7.02 19.80
N GLY A 495 -34.13 -8.08 19.01
CA GLY A 495 -34.34 -8.00 17.57
C GLY A 495 -35.83 -8.01 17.26
N VAL A 496 -36.34 -7.00 16.55
CA VAL A 496 -37.72 -6.99 16.04
C VAL A 496 -37.67 -7.38 14.56
N GLU A 497 -38.48 -8.37 14.17
CA GLU A 497 -38.52 -8.87 12.80
C GLU A 497 -39.95 -9.20 12.37
N LEU A 498 -40.31 -8.82 11.14
CA LEU A 498 -41.64 -9.01 10.58
C LEU A 498 -41.79 -10.40 9.92
N ASN A 499 -40.70 -10.98 9.43
CA ASN A 499 -40.71 -12.26 8.75
C ASN A 499 -40.49 -13.42 9.73
N GLU A 500 -41.49 -14.30 9.84
CA GLU A 500 -41.46 -15.46 10.74
C GLU A 500 -40.33 -16.46 10.44
N GLU A 501 -39.90 -16.63 9.18
CA GLU A 501 -38.79 -17.53 8.84
C GLU A 501 -37.46 -16.99 9.35
N PHE A 502 -37.25 -15.67 9.26
CA PHE A 502 -36.06 -15.02 9.83
C PHE A 502 -36.06 -15.11 11.36
N VAL A 503 -37.20 -14.91 12.02
CA VAL A 503 -37.33 -15.12 13.48
C VAL A 503 -36.90 -16.54 13.86
N LYS A 504 -37.47 -17.56 13.20
CA LYS A 504 -37.12 -18.97 13.46
C LYS A 504 -35.66 -19.28 13.18
N LEU A 505 -35.08 -18.66 12.14
CA LEU A 505 -33.66 -18.78 11.83
C LEU A 505 -32.81 -18.23 12.98
N GLN A 506 -33.10 -17.01 13.43
CA GLN A 506 -32.35 -16.35 14.49
C GLN A 506 -32.45 -17.13 15.81
N GLU A 507 -33.65 -17.53 16.24
CA GLU A 507 -33.86 -18.37 17.43
C GLU A 507 -33.06 -19.67 17.37
N LYS A 508 -33.01 -20.31 16.21
CA LYS A 508 -32.23 -21.52 15.99
C LYS A 508 -30.73 -21.26 16.14
N ILE A 509 -30.21 -20.17 15.56
CA ILE A 509 -28.80 -19.79 15.68
C ILE A 509 -28.45 -19.45 17.13
N ILE A 510 -29.28 -18.68 17.83
CA ILE A 510 -29.10 -18.34 19.25
C ILE A 510 -28.94 -19.61 20.09
N LYS A 511 -29.80 -20.60 19.85
CA LYS A 511 -29.75 -21.89 20.54
C LYS A 511 -28.52 -22.72 20.16
N GLU A 512 -28.19 -22.81 18.87
CA GLU A 512 -27.06 -23.61 18.37
C GLU A 512 -25.71 -23.06 18.84
N PHE A 513 -25.56 -21.73 18.93
CA PHE A 513 -24.33 -21.06 19.37
C PHE A 513 -24.34 -20.65 20.85
N SER A 514 -25.41 -21.00 21.59
CA SER A 514 -25.58 -20.70 23.02
C SER A 514 -25.43 -19.21 23.37
N LEU A 515 -25.90 -18.33 22.48
CA LEU A 515 -25.87 -16.88 22.69
C LEU A 515 -26.82 -16.49 23.83
N GLN A 516 -26.44 -15.48 24.61
CA GLN A 516 -27.15 -15.05 25.81
C GLN A 516 -27.64 -13.61 25.66
N ASN A 517 -28.61 -13.23 26.50
CA ASN A 517 -29.17 -11.88 26.57
C ASN A 517 -29.74 -11.37 25.24
N ILE A 518 -30.31 -12.27 24.44
CA ILE A 518 -31.00 -11.95 23.20
C ILE A 518 -32.47 -12.32 23.35
N ASP A 519 -33.36 -11.42 22.93
CA ASP A 519 -34.78 -11.68 22.68
C ASP A 519 -35.12 -11.37 21.22
N ILE A 520 -35.87 -12.25 20.56
CA ILE A 520 -36.33 -12.03 19.17
C ILE A 520 -37.84 -11.93 19.18
N VAL A 521 -38.35 -10.83 18.64
CA VAL A 521 -39.75 -10.50 18.63
C VAL A 521 -40.27 -10.53 17.20
N HIS A 522 -41.22 -11.44 16.94
CA HIS A 522 -42.01 -11.42 15.72
C HIS A 522 -43.12 -10.37 15.82
N ALA A 523 -42.86 -9.15 15.35
CA ALA A 523 -43.83 -8.06 15.40
C ALA A 523 -43.51 -6.95 14.39
N ASP A 524 -44.49 -6.12 14.09
CA ASP A 524 -44.25 -4.79 13.54
C ASP A 524 -43.73 -3.88 14.65
N VAL A 525 -42.67 -3.12 14.38
CA VAL A 525 -42.10 -2.18 15.36
C VAL A 525 -43.12 -1.14 15.82
N ARG A 526 -44.08 -0.78 14.95
CA ARG A 526 -45.15 0.19 15.26
C ARG A 526 -46.13 -0.31 16.33
N ASP A 527 -46.11 -1.60 16.63
CA ASP A 527 -46.92 -2.19 17.70
C ASP A 527 -46.13 -2.32 19.02
N ARG A 528 -44.83 -1.99 19.02
CA ARG A 528 -43.90 -2.20 20.15
C ARG A 528 -43.32 -0.89 20.70
N ALA A 529 -44.20 0.00 21.14
CA ALA A 529 -43.83 1.26 21.78
C ALA A 529 -43.03 1.02 23.08
N ASP A 530 -43.32 -0.08 23.77
CA ASP A 530 -42.58 -0.55 24.94
C ASP A 530 -41.09 -0.74 24.63
N LEU A 531 -40.75 -1.41 23.53
CA LEU A 531 -39.36 -1.65 23.15
C LEU A 531 -38.63 -0.37 22.75
N VAL A 532 -39.28 0.49 21.95
CA VAL A 532 -38.67 1.74 21.46
C VAL A 532 -38.43 2.73 22.60
N SER A 533 -39.38 2.85 23.53
CA SER A 533 -39.27 3.78 24.67
C SER A 533 -38.27 3.33 25.74
N GLU A 534 -38.00 2.02 25.82
CA GLU A 534 -37.04 1.46 26.76
C GLU A 534 -35.60 1.40 26.23
N ALA A 535 -35.41 1.35 24.91
CA ALA A 535 -34.10 1.19 24.27
C ALA A 535 -33.12 2.33 24.63
N ASP A 536 -31.90 1.96 25.02
CA ASP A 536 -30.78 2.90 25.19
C ASP A 536 -30.08 3.16 23.85
N MET A 537 -30.14 2.18 22.94
CA MET A 537 -29.59 2.25 21.59
C MET A 537 -30.55 1.58 20.61
N ILE A 538 -30.87 2.26 19.50
CA ILE A 538 -31.70 1.75 18.41
C ILE A 538 -30.84 1.66 17.14
N ILE A 539 -30.86 0.50 16.49
CA ILE A 539 -30.10 0.23 15.27
C ILE A 539 -31.08 -0.07 14.13
N MET A 540 -30.83 0.55 12.98
CA MET A 540 -31.62 0.39 11.76
C MET A 540 -30.69 0.29 10.55
N ASN A 541 -30.55 -0.90 9.96
CA ASN A 541 -29.73 -1.11 8.76
C ASN A 541 -30.61 -1.35 7.53
N ASN A 542 -30.74 -0.33 6.67
CA ASN A 542 -31.49 -0.40 5.40
C ASN A 542 -32.89 -1.04 5.52
N VAL A 543 -33.58 -0.76 6.63
CA VAL A 543 -34.73 -1.56 7.09
C VAL A 543 -35.99 -1.32 6.26
N PHE A 544 -36.10 -0.17 5.58
CA PHE A 544 -37.37 0.28 5.01
C PHE A 544 -37.34 0.41 3.48
N SER A 545 -36.25 0.89 2.89
CA SER A 545 -36.17 1.28 1.47
C SER A 545 -36.65 0.19 0.50
N PHE A 546 -36.22 -1.06 0.73
CA PHE A 546 -36.51 -2.21 -0.15
C PHE A 546 -37.72 -3.05 0.30
N PHE A 547 -38.44 -2.63 1.34
CA PHE A 547 -39.49 -3.47 1.97
C PHE A 547 -40.83 -2.75 2.12
N MET A 548 -40.84 -1.42 2.11
CA MET A 548 -42.00 -0.59 2.39
C MET A 548 -42.13 0.57 1.41
N ASP A 549 -43.36 0.99 1.11
CA ASP A 549 -43.61 2.19 0.29
C ASP A 549 -43.28 3.47 1.11
N PRO A 550 -42.92 4.61 0.47
CA PRO A 550 -42.45 5.81 1.19
C PRO A 550 -43.37 6.31 2.33
N ASP A 551 -44.70 6.16 2.18
CA ASP A 551 -45.66 6.53 3.22
C ASP A 551 -45.59 5.59 4.45
N GLU A 552 -45.32 4.30 4.24
CA GLU A 552 -45.10 3.33 5.32
C GLU A 552 -43.76 3.56 6.01
N GLN A 553 -42.70 3.86 5.24
CA GLN A 553 -41.39 4.22 5.81
C GLN A 553 -41.52 5.45 6.72
N ALA A 554 -42.22 6.49 6.23
CA ALA A 554 -42.49 7.69 7.02
C ALA A 554 -43.27 7.35 8.30
N ALA A 555 -44.30 6.51 8.22
CA ALA A 555 -45.05 6.08 9.40
C ALA A 555 -44.19 5.35 10.44
N CYS A 556 -43.23 4.51 10.02
CA CYS A 556 -42.26 3.88 10.92
C CYS A 556 -41.36 4.91 11.61
N PHE A 557 -40.79 5.86 10.87
CA PHE A 557 -39.95 6.90 11.45
C PHE A 557 -40.73 7.84 12.38
N GLU A 558 -41.98 8.18 12.04
CA GLU A 558 -42.88 8.94 12.91
C GLU A 558 -43.16 8.21 14.23
N PHE A 559 -43.37 6.90 14.15
CA PHE A 559 -43.57 6.07 15.32
C PHE A 559 -42.31 6.05 16.21
N ILE A 560 -41.13 5.89 15.61
CA ILE A 560 -39.87 5.87 16.36
C ILE A 560 -39.62 7.26 16.97
N HIS A 561 -39.79 8.34 16.22
CA HIS A 561 -39.69 9.72 16.69
C HIS A 561 -40.59 9.99 17.90
N LYS A 562 -41.83 9.49 17.86
CA LYS A 562 -42.79 9.68 18.95
C LYS A 562 -42.44 8.93 20.25
N ASN A 563 -41.77 7.78 20.15
CA ASN A 563 -41.58 6.88 21.29
C ASN A 563 -40.13 6.79 21.78
N ALA A 564 -39.13 7.15 20.97
CA ALA A 564 -37.73 7.09 21.36
C ALA A 564 -37.44 8.09 22.49
N LYS A 565 -36.81 7.62 23.57
CA LYS A 565 -36.50 8.46 24.73
C LYS A 565 -35.34 9.43 24.44
N ASN A 566 -35.36 10.59 25.09
CA ASN A 566 -34.25 11.55 25.03
C ASN A 566 -32.96 10.89 25.54
N GLY A 567 -31.85 11.18 24.85
CA GLY A 567 -30.54 10.58 25.12
C GLY A 567 -30.34 9.18 24.55
N CYS A 568 -31.36 8.56 23.94
CA CYS A 568 -31.20 7.31 23.19
C CYS A 568 -30.22 7.50 22.02
N PHE A 569 -29.33 6.54 21.81
CA PHE A 569 -28.46 6.52 20.64
C PHE A 569 -29.17 5.88 19.46
N ILE A 570 -29.08 6.50 18.28
CA ILE A 570 -29.60 5.93 17.03
C ILE A 570 -28.43 5.73 16.08
N VAL A 571 -28.29 4.50 15.56
CA VAL A 571 -27.38 4.17 14.47
C VAL A 571 -28.19 3.76 13.26
N HIS A 572 -27.97 4.41 12.13
CA HIS A 572 -28.63 4.08 10.86
C HIS A 572 -27.61 3.90 9.74
N ASN A 573 -27.87 2.96 8.83
CA ASN A 573 -27.08 2.76 7.62
C ASN A 573 -28.00 2.67 6.39
N PRO A 574 -27.89 3.55 5.38
CA PRO A 574 -26.98 4.71 5.29
C PRO A 574 -27.37 5.85 6.26
N GLU A 575 -26.75 7.02 6.20
CA GLU A 575 -27.13 8.17 7.06
C GLU A 575 -28.62 8.54 6.94
N ILE A 576 -29.25 8.92 8.07
CA ILE A 576 -30.69 9.24 8.15
C ILE A 576 -31.08 10.36 7.18
N GLU A 577 -30.24 11.37 7.01
CA GLU A 577 -30.47 12.49 6.10
C GLU A 577 -30.67 12.01 4.66
N THR A 578 -29.92 10.97 4.25
CA THR A 578 -30.03 10.35 2.92
C THR A 578 -31.39 9.67 2.74
N VAL A 579 -31.88 9.02 3.78
CA VAL A 579 -33.18 8.35 3.77
C VAL A 579 -34.32 9.37 3.82
N PHE A 580 -34.23 10.39 4.68
CA PHE A 580 -35.30 11.35 4.92
C PHE A 580 -35.53 12.30 3.74
N ALA A 581 -34.53 12.48 2.87
CA ALA A 581 -34.58 13.42 1.75
C ALA A 581 -35.81 13.26 0.82
N HIS A 582 -36.39 12.06 0.75
CA HIS A 582 -37.55 11.77 -0.10
C HIS A 582 -38.84 11.49 0.69
N LEU A 583 -38.78 11.43 2.02
CA LEU A 583 -39.90 11.11 2.90
C LEU A 583 -40.66 12.37 3.33
N LYS A 584 -41.97 12.22 3.54
CA LYS A 584 -42.83 13.30 4.05
C LYS A 584 -43.00 13.15 5.55
N LEU A 585 -42.08 13.72 6.31
CA LEU A 585 -42.09 13.70 7.77
C LEU A 585 -42.70 15.00 8.33
N THR A 586 -43.33 14.89 9.50
CA THR A 586 -43.95 15.99 10.25
C THR A 586 -42.96 16.78 11.08
N PHE A 587 -41.75 16.25 11.27
CA PHE A 587 -40.65 16.84 12.01
C PHE A 587 -39.43 17.03 11.11
N LYS A 588 -38.49 17.87 11.54
CA LYS A 588 -37.17 18.01 10.90
C LYS A 588 -36.13 17.18 11.64
N THR A 589 -35.17 16.63 10.90
CA THR A 589 -34.10 15.80 11.45
C THR A 589 -33.36 16.50 12.58
N GLU A 590 -33.02 17.79 12.42
CA GLU A 590 -32.22 18.54 13.39
C GLU A 590 -32.98 18.88 14.68
N GLU A 591 -34.32 18.87 14.62
CA GLU A 591 -35.20 19.10 15.78
C GLU A 591 -35.27 17.85 16.67
N TRP A 592 -35.15 16.66 16.08
CA TRP A 592 -35.20 15.38 16.79
C TRP A 592 -33.80 14.85 17.16
N LEU A 593 -32.86 14.90 16.22
CA LEU A 593 -31.57 14.22 16.31
C LEU A 593 -30.41 15.20 16.37
N GLU A 594 -29.45 14.90 17.24
CA GLU A 594 -28.13 15.49 17.25
C GLU A 594 -27.15 14.51 16.62
N ARG A 595 -26.60 14.87 15.45
CA ARG A 595 -25.56 14.07 14.78
C ARG A 595 -24.26 14.15 15.57
N ILE A 596 -23.72 13.00 15.93
CA ILE A 596 -22.41 12.87 16.58
C ILE A 596 -21.38 12.62 15.47
N SER A 597 -20.32 13.45 15.42
CA SER A 597 -19.24 13.23 14.45
C SER A 597 -18.49 11.96 14.78
N THR A 598 -18.28 11.12 13.77
CA THR A 598 -17.53 9.86 13.86
C THR A 598 -16.29 9.86 12.96
N GLU A 599 -15.93 11.01 12.36
CA GLU A 599 -14.83 11.09 11.38
C GLU A 599 -13.49 10.63 11.97
N ASP A 600 -13.12 11.16 13.14
CA ASP A 600 -11.88 10.80 13.82
C ASP A 600 -11.89 9.34 14.30
N ASP A 601 -13.03 8.86 14.81
CA ASP A 601 -13.20 7.47 15.26
C ASP A 601 -13.08 6.49 14.08
N CYS A 602 -13.67 6.83 12.94
CA CYS A 602 -13.58 6.03 11.71
C CYS A 602 -12.14 5.96 11.21
N ASP A 603 -11.44 7.10 11.15
CA ASP A 603 -10.05 7.17 10.68
C ASP A 603 -9.12 6.37 11.61
N MET A 604 -9.32 6.49 12.93
CA MET A 604 -8.57 5.74 13.93
C MET A 604 -8.84 4.23 13.84
N PHE A 605 -10.11 3.83 13.77
CA PHE A 605 -10.49 2.42 13.71
C PHE A 605 -10.05 1.74 12.41
N ALA A 606 -10.20 2.43 11.28
CA ALA A 606 -9.80 1.91 9.99
C ALA A 606 -8.28 1.76 9.86
N ASN A 607 -7.50 2.55 10.61
CA ASN A 607 -6.04 2.47 10.66
C ASN A 607 -5.38 2.42 9.25
N GLY A 608 -5.90 3.22 8.32
CA GLY A 608 -5.42 3.30 6.94
C GLY A 608 -6.00 2.27 5.96
N ASP A 609 -6.86 1.35 6.41
CA ASP A 609 -7.67 0.49 5.53
C ASP A 609 -8.83 1.29 4.92
N LYS A 610 -8.79 1.50 3.59
CA LYS A 610 -9.75 2.35 2.90
C LYS A 610 -11.13 1.71 2.78
N ASP A 611 -11.22 0.39 2.73
CA ASP A 611 -12.47 -0.33 2.55
C ASP A 611 -13.22 -0.32 3.88
N VAL A 612 -12.53 -0.64 4.99
CA VAL A 612 -13.06 -0.48 6.35
C VAL A 612 -13.46 0.97 6.62
N LEU A 613 -12.64 1.94 6.20
CA LEU A 613 -12.96 3.36 6.36
C LEU A 613 -14.23 3.74 5.61
N SER A 614 -14.39 3.27 4.39
CA SER A 614 -15.59 3.51 3.57
C SER A 614 -16.83 2.92 4.25
N ASP A 615 -16.75 1.69 4.73
CA ASP A 615 -17.87 1.00 5.39
C ASP A 615 -18.30 1.67 6.70
N CYS A 616 -17.33 2.08 7.52
CA CYS A 616 -17.61 2.76 8.78
C CYS A 616 -18.22 4.16 8.56
N ARG A 617 -17.78 4.89 7.54
CA ARG A 617 -18.30 6.23 7.20
C ARG A 617 -19.74 6.23 6.69
N MET A 618 -20.28 5.08 6.27
CA MET A 618 -21.70 4.99 5.90
C MET A 618 -22.64 5.02 7.10
N LEU A 619 -22.13 4.76 8.31
CA LEU A 619 -22.93 4.74 9.54
C LEU A 619 -23.24 6.15 10.01
N GLY A 620 -24.52 6.51 9.99
CA GLY A 620 -25.01 7.69 10.70
C GLY A 620 -25.15 7.39 12.20
N PHE A 621 -24.53 8.22 13.04
CA PHE A 621 -24.60 8.12 14.50
C PHE A 621 -25.24 9.36 15.12
N TYR A 622 -26.30 9.16 15.89
CA TYR A 622 -27.13 10.24 16.40
C TYR A 622 -27.51 10.03 17.86
N ARG A 623 -27.81 11.13 18.54
CA ARG A 623 -28.44 11.15 19.86
C ARG A 623 -29.79 11.85 19.78
N VAL A 624 -30.82 11.22 20.36
CA VAL A 624 -32.16 11.83 20.48
C VAL A 624 -32.10 13.02 21.44
N ARG A 625 -32.58 14.19 21.01
CA ARG A 625 -32.61 15.44 21.79
C ARG A 625 -33.62 15.41 22.94
#